data_AF-A0A2D6JQP6-F1
#
_entry.id   AF-A0A2D6JQP6-F1
#
_cell.length_a   1.000
_cell.length_b   1.000
_cell.length_c   1.000
_cell.angle_alpha   90.00
_cell.angle_beta   90.00
_cell.angle_gamma   90.00
#
_symmetry.space_group_name_H-M   'P 1'
#
loop_
_entity.id
_entity.type
_entity.pdbx_description
1 polymer ?
#
loop_
_entity_poly.entity_id
_entity_poly.type
_entity_poly.pdbx_seq_one_letter_code
_entity_poly.pdbx_strand_id
1 'polypeptide(L)'
;MADEHKNSQERRVSLEGMPSEVHQLADAMLGVNPQWNVHDWLVEQANMAMDLLAIDLLREKVVIDQRLQRLDDLGRRLEPSEKAKKEPEDPHQQNLFDCFDLNEPHALRGLGERATDAPTEGASGSDEHHPSNIFLDLLPDANTDDPLLAIACQSVIMCIEHELARGEPVATVQAIFAHTRASNIEDFETDEALDHLLTTGAVIEVDNDCFILLPS
;
A
#
# COMPACT_ATOMS: atom_id res chain seq x y z
N MET A 1 19.72 -55.36 -5.27
CA MET A 1 18.31 -54.97 -5.36
C MET A 1 17.48 -55.48 -4.16
N ALA A 2 18.04 -55.47 -2.94
CA ALA A 2 17.31 -55.84 -1.71
C ALA A 2 17.30 -54.69 -0.68
N ASP A 3 18.22 -53.73 -0.78
CA ASP A 3 18.30 -52.58 0.13
C ASP A 3 17.32 -51.44 -0.19
N GLU A 4 16.89 -51.26 -1.44
CA GLU A 4 15.93 -50.20 -1.81
C GLU A 4 14.53 -50.41 -1.21
N HIS A 5 14.08 -51.66 -1.10
CA HIS A 5 12.79 -51.97 -0.48
C HIS A 5 12.81 -51.79 1.04
N LYS A 6 13.96 -51.98 1.70
CA LYS A 6 14.12 -51.78 3.14
C LYS A 6 14.07 -50.29 3.50
N ASN A 7 14.76 -49.45 2.73
CA ASN A 7 14.76 -47.99 2.90
C ASN A 7 13.34 -47.39 2.68
N SER A 8 12.57 -47.96 1.76
CA SER A 8 11.18 -47.53 1.50
C SER A 8 10.21 -47.81 2.66
N GLN A 9 10.49 -48.84 3.47
CA GLN A 9 9.72 -49.15 4.68
C GLN A 9 10.16 -48.30 5.87
N GLU A 10 11.46 -47.96 5.96
CA GLU A 10 12.00 -47.07 7.00
C GLU A 10 11.53 -45.62 6.86
N ARG A 11 11.16 -45.17 5.65
CA ARG A 11 10.65 -43.81 5.38
C ARG A 11 9.18 -43.59 5.77
N ARG A 12 8.48 -44.63 6.24
CA ARG A 12 7.09 -44.50 6.71
C ARG A 12 7.09 -44.29 8.22
N VAL A 13 6.87 -43.05 8.63
CA VAL A 13 6.72 -42.73 10.06
C VAL A 13 5.46 -43.41 10.57
N SER A 14 5.60 -44.25 11.60
CA SER A 14 4.45 -44.89 12.25
C SER A 14 3.60 -43.85 12.95
N LEU A 15 2.34 -43.73 12.53
CA LEU A 15 1.36 -42.81 13.10
C LEU A 15 1.00 -43.15 14.56
N GLU A 16 1.19 -44.40 15.01
CA GLU A 16 0.73 -44.91 16.31
C GLU A 16 1.26 -44.15 17.55
N GLY A 17 2.26 -43.28 17.41
CA GLY A 17 2.80 -42.44 18.50
C GLY A 17 2.53 -40.93 18.39
N MET A 18 1.78 -40.47 17.39
CA MET A 18 1.55 -39.04 17.14
C MET A 18 0.31 -38.49 17.86
N PRO A 19 0.25 -37.16 18.13
CA PRO A 19 -0.92 -36.50 18.68
C PRO A 19 -2.16 -36.67 17.80
N SER A 20 -3.35 -36.58 18.41
CA SER A 20 -4.64 -36.76 17.74
C SER A 20 -4.86 -35.76 16.59
N GLU A 21 -4.29 -34.57 16.68
CA GLU A 21 -4.35 -33.54 15.65
C GLU A 21 -3.63 -33.99 14.37
N VAL A 22 -2.50 -34.69 14.52
CA VAL A 22 -1.72 -35.21 13.39
C VAL A 22 -2.43 -36.41 12.77
N HIS A 23 -3.13 -37.22 13.57
CA HIS A 23 -3.98 -38.30 13.05
C HIS A 23 -5.14 -37.76 12.23
N GLN A 24 -5.85 -36.74 12.74
CA GLN A 24 -6.95 -36.11 12.03
C GLN A 24 -6.50 -35.51 10.70
N LEU A 25 -5.34 -34.86 10.68
CA LEU A 25 -4.73 -34.35 9.46
C LEU A 25 -4.37 -35.50 8.50
N ALA A 26 -3.70 -36.54 9.01
CA ALA A 26 -3.29 -37.68 8.19
C ALA A 26 -4.48 -38.37 7.54
N ASP A 27 -5.57 -38.60 8.30
CA ASP A 27 -6.79 -39.21 7.79
C ASP A 27 -7.43 -38.36 6.69
N ALA A 28 -7.50 -37.04 6.88
CA ALA A 28 -8.02 -36.12 5.86
C ALA A 28 -7.14 -36.11 4.60
N MET A 29 -5.82 -36.03 4.75
CA MET A 29 -4.87 -35.94 3.64
C MET A 29 -4.78 -37.25 2.85
N LEU A 30 -4.85 -38.41 3.53
CA LEU A 30 -4.94 -39.72 2.87
C LEU A 30 -6.27 -39.89 2.13
N GLY A 31 -7.35 -39.29 2.65
CA GLY A 31 -8.64 -39.23 1.96
C GLY A 31 -8.59 -38.45 0.64
N VAL A 32 -7.75 -37.41 0.55
CA VAL A 32 -7.55 -36.62 -0.67
C VAL A 32 -6.54 -37.27 -1.61
N ASN A 33 -5.41 -37.75 -1.08
CA ASN A 33 -4.34 -38.39 -1.84
C ASN A 33 -3.87 -39.69 -1.15
N PRO A 34 -4.18 -40.87 -1.72
CA PRO A 34 -3.76 -42.16 -1.16
C PRO A 34 -2.23 -42.37 -1.11
N GLN A 35 -1.45 -41.59 -1.87
CA GLN A 35 0.02 -41.66 -1.89
C GLN A 35 0.67 -40.67 -0.92
N TRP A 36 -0.13 -39.90 -0.17
CA TRP A 36 0.38 -38.89 0.75
C TRP A 36 1.19 -39.51 1.89
N ASN A 37 2.26 -38.81 2.30
CA ASN A 37 3.16 -39.23 3.36
C ASN A 37 3.42 -38.08 4.34
N VAL A 38 3.16 -38.33 5.63
CA VAL A 38 3.39 -37.41 6.75
C VAL A 38 4.83 -36.92 6.78
N HIS A 39 5.80 -37.79 6.48
CA HIS A 39 7.21 -37.44 6.54
C HIS A 39 7.57 -36.37 5.50
N ASP A 40 7.14 -36.58 4.25
CA ASP A 40 7.40 -35.62 3.17
C ASP A 40 6.68 -34.30 3.46
N TRP A 41 5.43 -34.35 3.94
CA TRP A 41 4.70 -33.16 4.38
C TRP A 41 5.41 -32.41 5.52
N LEU A 42 5.93 -33.11 6.54
CA LEU A 42 6.66 -32.47 7.64
C LEU A 42 7.93 -31.77 7.15
N VAL A 43 8.64 -32.37 6.19
CA VAL A 43 9.82 -31.74 5.57
C VAL A 43 9.41 -30.48 4.81
N GLU A 44 8.34 -30.54 4.01
CA GLU A 44 7.80 -29.37 3.31
C GLU A 44 7.38 -28.26 4.28
N GLN A 45 6.67 -28.60 5.35
CA GLN A 45 6.27 -27.62 6.37
C GLN A 45 7.46 -27.01 7.09
N ALA A 46 8.49 -27.79 7.41
CA ALA A 46 9.71 -27.28 8.02
C ALA A 46 10.45 -26.31 7.10
N ASN A 47 10.55 -26.62 5.81
CA ASN A 47 11.15 -25.70 4.83
C ASN A 47 10.34 -24.40 4.71
N MET A 48 9.02 -24.50 4.60
CA MET A 48 8.14 -23.32 4.52
C MET A 48 8.25 -22.44 5.78
N ALA A 49 8.32 -23.05 6.97
CA ALA A 49 8.52 -22.33 8.21
C ALA A 49 9.90 -21.63 8.27
N MET A 50 10.95 -22.28 7.76
CA MET A 50 12.28 -21.69 7.67
C MET A 50 12.32 -20.50 6.70
N ASP A 51 11.61 -20.58 5.57
CA ASP A 51 11.51 -19.49 4.60
C ASP A 51 10.78 -18.28 5.18
N LEU A 52 9.66 -18.50 5.89
CA LEU A 52 8.95 -17.45 6.60
C LEU A 52 9.83 -16.77 7.66
N LEU A 53 10.54 -17.55 8.47
CA LEU A 53 11.48 -17.01 9.45
C LEU A 53 12.60 -16.19 8.81
N ALA A 54 13.10 -16.59 7.64
CA ALA A 54 14.11 -15.84 6.92
C ALA A 54 13.57 -14.46 6.47
N ILE A 55 12.33 -14.40 5.99
CA ILE A 55 11.67 -13.15 5.59
C ILE A 55 11.47 -12.23 6.81
N ASP A 56 11.00 -12.78 7.93
CA ASP A 56 10.80 -12.02 9.17
C ASP A 56 12.12 -11.43 9.69
N LEU A 57 13.21 -12.21 9.64
CA LEU A 57 14.54 -11.74 10.02
C LEU A 57 15.05 -10.62 9.11
N LEU A 58 14.79 -10.68 7.81
CA LEU A 58 15.14 -9.60 6.88
C LEU A 58 14.36 -8.32 7.20
N ARG A 59 13.07 -8.45 7.53
CA ARG A 59 12.24 -7.32 7.93
C ARG A 59 12.76 -6.67 9.22
N GLU A 60 13.03 -7.46 10.25
CA GLU A 60 13.59 -6.97 11.52
C GLU A 60 14.94 -6.29 11.32
N LYS A 61 15.81 -6.85 10.47
CA LYS A 61 17.08 -6.22 10.11
C LYS A 61 16.87 -4.82 9.53
N VAL A 62 15.97 -4.65 8.57
CA VAL A 62 15.68 -3.34 7.97
C VAL A 62 15.17 -2.34 9.00
N VAL A 63 14.29 -2.76 9.91
CA VAL A 63 13.77 -1.90 10.99
C VAL A 63 14.90 -1.45 11.94
N ILE A 64 15.81 -2.36 12.28
CA ILE A 64 16.97 -2.04 13.13
C ILE A 64 17.93 -1.10 12.39
N ASP A 65 18.23 -1.34 11.11
CA ASP A 65 19.11 -0.50 10.30
C ASP A 65 18.57 0.94 10.21
N GLN A 66 17.26 1.11 9.98
CA GLN A 66 16.61 2.43 9.99
C GLN A 66 16.71 3.11 11.36
N ARG A 67 16.53 2.35 12.45
CA ARG A 67 16.68 2.88 13.80
C ARG A 67 18.12 3.32 14.09
N LEU A 68 19.10 2.56 13.61
CA LEU A 68 20.51 2.90 13.73
C LEU A 68 20.82 4.19 12.99
N GLN A 69 20.37 4.33 11.75
CA GLN A 69 20.57 5.54 10.95
C GLN A 69 19.97 6.78 11.63
N ARG A 70 18.75 6.66 12.19
CA ARG A 70 18.15 7.75 12.98
C ARG A 70 18.98 8.13 14.19
N LEU A 71 19.57 7.17 14.89
CA LEU A 71 20.45 7.43 16.03
C LEU A 71 21.75 8.11 15.59
N ASP A 72 22.34 7.69 14.48
CA ASP A 72 23.54 8.30 13.91
C ASP A 72 23.29 9.76 13.51
N ASP A 73 22.16 10.05 12.87
CA ASP A 73 21.78 11.41 12.49
C ASP A 73 21.55 12.30 13.72
N LEU A 74 20.92 11.77 14.78
CA LEU A 74 20.79 12.48 16.05
C LEU A 74 22.16 12.73 16.70
N GLY A 75 23.07 11.75 16.63
CA GLY A 75 24.46 11.89 17.08
C GLY A 75 25.19 13.04 16.36
N ARG A 76 25.12 13.08 15.02
CA ARG A 76 25.71 14.15 14.20
C ARG A 76 25.14 15.53 14.54
N ARG A 77 23.85 15.62 14.87
CA ARG A 77 23.20 16.88 15.28
C ARG A 77 23.62 17.34 16.67
N LEU A 78 24.00 16.41 17.55
CA LEU A 78 24.48 16.68 18.90
C LEU A 78 25.97 17.04 18.92
N GLU A 79 26.74 16.63 17.92
CA GLU A 79 28.15 17.05 17.78
C GLU A 79 28.22 18.58 17.64
N PRO A 80 28.86 19.28 18.59
CA PRO A 80 28.97 20.74 18.53
C PRO A 80 29.66 21.16 17.24
N SER A 81 29.03 22.07 16.51
CA SER A 81 29.49 22.66 15.27
C SER A 81 30.73 23.57 15.46
N GLU A 82 31.78 23.09 16.13
CA GLU A 82 33.05 23.82 16.22
C GLU A 82 33.78 23.86 14.87
N LYS A 83 33.42 22.99 13.92
CA LYS A 83 33.95 22.98 12.55
C LYS A 83 33.11 23.77 11.53
N ALA A 84 31.93 24.28 11.90
CA ALA A 84 31.11 25.13 11.01
C ALA A 84 31.55 26.61 11.01
N LYS A 85 32.77 26.90 11.48
CA LYS A 85 33.40 28.21 11.32
C LYS A 85 34.53 28.09 10.29
N LYS A 86 34.31 28.74 9.13
CA LYS A 86 35.27 29.13 8.09
C LYS A 86 35.50 28.14 6.93
N GLU A 87 34.46 27.89 6.16
CA GLU A 87 34.65 28.00 4.70
C GLU A 87 33.83 29.22 4.25
N PRO A 88 34.36 30.08 3.35
CA PRO A 88 33.55 31.16 2.81
C PRO A 88 32.38 30.52 2.06
N GLU A 89 31.17 30.74 2.57
CA GLU A 89 29.92 30.47 1.87
C GLU A 89 30.08 30.90 0.40
N ASP A 90 29.98 29.95 -0.53
CA ASP A 90 29.94 30.29 -1.95
C ASP A 90 28.75 31.25 -2.14
N PRO A 91 28.96 32.47 -2.67
CA PRO A 91 27.90 33.45 -2.86
C PRO A 91 26.68 32.93 -3.64
N HIS A 92 26.83 31.81 -4.37
CA HIS A 92 25.79 31.18 -5.18
C HIS A 92 25.19 29.92 -4.55
N GLN A 93 25.68 29.48 -3.38
CA GLN A 93 25.17 28.30 -2.69
C GLN A 93 24.35 28.74 -1.49
N GLN A 94 23.05 28.96 -1.72
CA GLN A 94 22.08 29.24 -0.67
C GLN A 94 21.23 27.99 -0.41
N ASN A 95 20.73 27.81 0.82
CA ASN A 95 19.80 26.71 1.07
C ASN A 95 18.55 26.93 0.21
N LEU A 96 17.91 25.84 -0.24
CA LEU A 96 16.66 25.88 -1.03
C LEU A 96 15.58 26.77 -0.41
N PHE A 97 15.64 27.01 0.90
CA PHE A 97 14.70 27.82 1.67
C PHE A 97 15.10 29.30 1.80
N ASP A 98 16.37 29.66 1.55
CA ASP A 98 16.85 31.05 1.62
C ASP A 98 16.35 31.89 0.42
N CYS A 99 15.93 31.22 -0.66
CA CYS A 99 15.27 31.84 -1.81
C CYS A 99 13.83 32.32 -1.51
N PHE A 100 13.27 31.99 -0.34
CA PHE A 100 11.94 32.43 0.07
C PHE A 100 12.07 33.51 1.14
N ASP A 101 11.94 34.77 0.74
CA ASP A 101 11.88 35.87 1.70
C ASP A 101 10.51 35.86 2.40
N LEU A 102 10.48 35.41 3.66
CA LEU A 102 9.27 35.36 4.48
C LEU A 102 8.67 36.76 4.75
N ASN A 103 9.44 37.82 4.46
CA ASN A 103 9.00 39.21 4.61
C ASN A 103 8.31 39.77 3.36
N GLU A 104 8.43 39.12 2.20
CA GLU A 104 7.60 39.45 1.05
C GLU A 104 6.20 38.85 1.20
N PRO A 105 5.14 39.51 0.70
CA PRO A 105 3.79 38.96 0.67
C PRO A 105 3.72 37.82 -0.36
N HIS A 106 4.31 36.67 -0.03
CA HIS A 106 4.28 35.47 -0.85
C HIS A 106 2.97 34.71 -0.57
N ALA A 107 2.34 34.17 -1.63
CA ALA A 107 1.06 33.46 -1.55
C ALA A 107 1.04 32.27 -0.57
N LEU A 108 2.21 31.80 -0.15
CA LEU A 108 2.40 30.65 0.75
C LEU A 108 2.52 31.04 2.23
N ARG A 109 2.62 32.33 2.57
CA ARG A 109 2.74 32.78 3.98
C ARG A 109 1.54 32.35 4.84
N GLY A 110 0.34 32.33 4.25
CA GLY A 110 -0.87 31.84 4.92
C GLY A 110 -0.87 30.34 5.20
N LEU A 111 0.01 29.53 4.58
CA LEU A 111 0.12 28.10 4.90
C LEU A 111 0.83 27.88 6.25
N GLY A 112 1.84 28.69 6.56
CA GLY A 112 2.56 28.62 7.85
C GLY A 112 1.73 29.15 9.02
N GLU A 113 0.98 30.23 8.81
CA GLU A 113 0.11 30.83 9.85
C GLU A 113 -1.00 29.87 10.29
N ARG A 114 -1.58 29.12 9.34
CA ARG A 114 -2.58 28.06 9.61
C ARG A 114 -2.05 26.88 10.40
N ALA A 115 -0.75 26.57 10.30
CA ALA A 115 -0.14 25.49 11.07
C ALA A 115 0.13 25.89 12.54
N THR A 116 0.22 27.20 12.82
CA THR A 116 0.48 27.72 14.17
C THR A 116 -0.77 28.14 14.94
N ASP A 117 -1.87 28.44 14.24
CA ASP A 117 -3.15 28.72 14.90
C ASP A 117 -3.80 27.41 15.34
N ALA A 118 -3.84 27.20 16.66
CA ALA A 118 -4.59 26.10 17.26
C ALA A 118 -6.06 26.18 16.82
N PRO A 119 -6.71 25.04 16.50
CA PRO A 119 -8.05 25.05 15.92
C PRO A 119 -9.01 25.70 16.92
N THR A 120 -9.51 26.88 16.55
CA THR A 120 -10.49 27.59 17.37
C THR A 120 -11.85 26.95 17.07
N GLU A 121 -12.36 26.17 18.01
CA GLU A 121 -13.72 25.64 17.97
C GLU A 121 -14.70 26.82 17.83
N GLY A 122 -15.35 26.96 16.66
CA GLY A 122 -16.46 27.88 16.50
C GLY A 122 -16.57 28.68 15.19
N ALA A 123 -15.64 28.56 14.24
CA ALA A 123 -15.78 29.22 12.94
C ALA A 123 -16.61 28.38 11.96
N SER A 124 -17.93 28.30 12.21
CA SER A 124 -18.91 27.95 11.17
C SER A 124 -18.96 29.10 10.15
N GLY A 125 -18.07 29.06 9.18
CA GLY A 125 -18.01 30.03 8.09
C GLY A 125 -17.21 29.45 6.94
N SER A 126 -17.91 28.71 6.06
CA SER A 126 -17.44 28.28 4.73
C SER A 126 -15.93 28.07 4.63
N ASP A 127 -15.43 26.94 5.12
CA ASP A 127 -14.28 26.32 4.47
C ASP A 127 -14.76 26.02 3.06
N GLU A 128 -14.52 26.96 2.15
CA GLU A 128 -14.64 26.77 0.72
C GLU A 128 -13.70 25.61 0.44
N HIS A 129 -14.28 24.40 0.35
CA HIS A 129 -13.53 23.17 0.16
C HIS A 129 -12.64 23.45 -1.02
N HIS A 130 -11.33 23.51 -0.76
CA HIS A 130 -10.37 23.78 -1.82
C HIS A 130 -10.68 22.75 -2.91
N PRO A 131 -10.71 23.11 -4.21
CA PRO A 131 -11.09 22.16 -5.27
C PRO A 131 -10.21 20.90 -5.26
N SER A 132 -9.05 20.95 -4.61
CA SER A 132 -8.18 19.79 -4.39
C SER A 132 -8.59 18.85 -3.24
N ASN A 133 -9.48 19.25 -2.32
CA ASN A 133 -9.97 18.37 -1.25
C ASN A 133 -10.74 17.18 -1.79
N ILE A 134 -11.41 17.34 -2.95
CA ILE A 134 -12.06 16.23 -3.66
C ILE A 134 -11.06 15.09 -3.94
N PHE A 135 -9.81 15.39 -4.28
CA PHE A 135 -8.80 14.35 -4.51
C PHE A 135 -8.35 13.65 -3.23
N LEU A 136 -8.43 14.31 -2.07
CA LEU A 136 -8.14 13.69 -0.77
C LEU A 136 -9.26 12.74 -0.35
N ASP A 137 -10.51 13.10 -0.65
CA ASP A 137 -11.67 12.25 -0.38
C ASP A 137 -11.69 10.97 -1.23
N LEU A 138 -11.00 10.96 -2.37
CA LEU A 138 -10.79 9.76 -3.20
C LEU A 138 -9.71 8.82 -2.66
N LEU A 139 -8.84 9.32 -1.78
CA LEU A 139 -7.74 8.58 -1.18
C LEU A 139 -7.84 8.59 0.37
N PRO A 140 -8.98 8.20 0.97
CA PRO A 140 -9.13 8.21 2.42
C PRO A 140 -8.22 7.14 3.03
N ASP A 141 -7.46 7.51 4.06
CA ASP A 141 -6.51 6.64 4.78
C ASP A 141 -5.29 6.13 3.99
N ALA A 142 -5.15 6.50 2.71
CA ALA A 142 -3.98 6.18 1.92
C ALA A 142 -2.91 7.29 2.09
N ASN A 143 -1.76 6.94 2.68
CA ASN A 143 -0.55 7.78 2.66
C ASN A 143 0.07 7.80 1.24
N THR A 144 -0.75 7.92 0.20
CA THR A 144 -0.33 7.86 -1.19
C THR A 144 -0.16 9.27 -1.73
N ASP A 145 1.08 9.73 -1.79
CA ASP A 145 1.52 10.90 -2.57
C ASP A 145 1.43 10.62 -4.09
N ASP A 146 0.40 9.89 -4.56
CA ASP A 146 0.20 9.58 -5.98
C ASP A 146 -0.93 10.43 -6.57
N PRO A 147 -0.62 11.64 -7.08
CA PRO A 147 -1.61 12.50 -7.70
C PRO A 147 -2.19 11.90 -8.99
N LEU A 148 -1.51 10.95 -9.63
CA LEU A 148 -1.95 10.34 -10.87
C LEU A 148 -3.08 9.34 -10.60
N LEU A 149 -2.95 8.54 -9.54
CA LEU A 149 -4.02 7.68 -9.06
C LEU A 149 -5.28 8.48 -8.71
N ALA A 150 -5.13 9.63 -8.03
CA ALA A 150 -6.27 10.49 -7.71
C ALA A 150 -6.99 11.02 -8.97
N ILE A 151 -6.23 11.41 -10.00
CA ILE A 151 -6.78 11.86 -11.29
C ILE A 151 -7.46 10.70 -12.03
N ALA A 152 -6.85 9.51 -12.01
CA ALA A 152 -7.43 8.31 -12.61
C ALA A 152 -8.74 7.91 -11.91
N CYS A 153 -8.77 7.87 -10.59
CA CYS A 153 -9.97 7.64 -9.79
C CYS A 153 -11.08 8.65 -10.14
N GLN A 154 -10.75 9.94 -10.20
CA GLN A 154 -11.72 10.97 -10.56
C GLN A 154 -12.28 10.78 -11.98
N SER A 155 -11.43 10.43 -12.94
CA SER A 155 -11.82 10.19 -14.34
C SER A 155 -12.76 8.99 -14.46
N VAL A 156 -12.48 7.90 -13.72
CA VAL A 156 -13.35 6.72 -13.64
C VAL A 156 -14.72 7.10 -13.07
N ILE A 157 -14.77 7.84 -11.95
CA ILE A 157 -16.03 8.30 -11.35
C ILE A 157 -16.82 9.16 -12.33
N MET A 158 -16.19 10.15 -12.97
CA MET A 158 -16.85 11.00 -13.97
C MET A 158 -17.43 10.19 -15.13
N CYS A 159 -16.73 9.15 -15.58
CA CYS A 159 -17.27 8.25 -16.60
C CYS A 159 -18.53 7.53 -16.12
N ILE A 160 -18.52 6.98 -14.90
CA ILE A 160 -19.67 6.27 -14.34
C ILE A 160 -20.88 7.22 -14.18
N GLU A 161 -20.65 8.43 -13.66
CA GLU A 161 -21.68 9.47 -13.59
C GLU A 161 -22.23 9.83 -14.97
N HIS A 162 -21.34 9.95 -15.96
CA HIS A 162 -21.73 10.30 -17.32
C HIS A 162 -22.63 9.24 -17.94
N GLU A 163 -22.27 7.96 -17.86
CA GLU A 163 -23.07 6.85 -18.39
C GLU A 163 -24.43 6.79 -17.69
N LEU A 164 -24.46 6.93 -16.36
CA LEU A 164 -25.69 6.93 -15.58
C LEU A 164 -26.59 8.13 -15.93
N ALA A 165 -26.02 9.32 -16.13
CA ALA A 165 -26.73 10.52 -16.54
C ALA A 165 -27.30 10.44 -17.97
N ARG A 166 -26.69 9.63 -18.84
CA ARG A 166 -27.22 9.32 -20.18
C ARG A 166 -28.42 8.37 -20.14
N GLY A 167 -28.72 7.80 -18.98
CA GLY A 167 -29.83 6.87 -18.77
C GLY A 167 -29.44 5.40 -18.93
N GLU A 168 -28.15 5.10 -19.06
CA GLU A 168 -27.66 3.72 -18.96
C GLU A 168 -27.72 3.25 -17.50
N PRO A 169 -28.07 1.99 -17.23
CA PRO A 169 -28.23 1.51 -15.86
C PRO A 169 -26.90 1.30 -15.12
N VAL A 170 -25.81 1.07 -15.85
CA VAL A 170 -24.48 0.75 -15.35
C VAL A 170 -23.42 1.28 -16.32
N ALA A 171 -22.21 1.53 -15.83
CA ALA A 171 -21.06 1.80 -16.68
C ALA A 171 -20.29 0.50 -16.95
N THR A 172 -20.04 0.18 -18.22
CA THR A 172 -19.26 -1.02 -18.58
C THR A 172 -17.76 -0.75 -18.50
N VAL A 173 -16.96 -1.79 -18.23
CA VAL A 173 -15.50 -1.67 -18.23
C VAL A 173 -14.99 -1.08 -19.55
N GLN A 174 -15.56 -1.48 -20.70
CA GLN A 174 -15.12 -0.97 -22.00
C GLN A 174 -15.42 0.53 -22.15
N ALA A 175 -16.54 1.01 -21.59
CA ALA A 175 -16.87 2.44 -21.60
C ALA A 175 -15.90 3.24 -20.71
N ILE A 176 -15.58 2.71 -19.53
CA ILE A 176 -14.62 3.32 -18.59
C ILE A 176 -13.25 3.46 -19.25
N PHE A 177 -12.71 2.37 -19.80
CA PHE A 177 -11.41 2.40 -20.48
C PHE A 177 -11.39 3.29 -21.73
N ALA A 178 -12.49 3.35 -22.48
CA ALA A 178 -12.60 4.26 -23.62
C ALA A 178 -12.57 5.73 -23.16
N HIS A 179 -13.23 6.04 -22.05
CA HIS A 179 -13.28 7.37 -21.47
C HIS A 179 -11.93 7.81 -20.89
N THR A 180 -11.27 6.95 -20.11
CA THR A 180 -9.97 7.27 -19.50
C THR A 180 -8.89 7.41 -20.57
N ARG A 181 -8.88 6.56 -21.60
CA ARG A 181 -7.97 6.72 -22.76
C ARG A 181 -8.20 8.02 -23.51
N ALA A 182 -9.45 8.47 -23.66
CA ALA A 182 -9.75 9.76 -24.27
C ALA A 182 -9.20 10.94 -23.45
N SER A 183 -9.05 10.74 -22.14
CA SER A 183 -8.42 11.67 -21.19
C SER A 183 -6.90 11.48 -21.05
N ASN A 184 -6.27 10.67 -21.91
CA ASN A 184 -4.83 10.40 -21.92
C ASN A 184 -4.31 9.73 -20.62
N ILE A 185 -5.13 8.88 -20.02
CA ILE A 185 -4.80 8.01 -18.89
C ILE A 185 -4.49 6.62 -19.44
N GLU A 186 -3.41 6.00 -18.96
CA GLU A 186 -3.01 4.69 -19.45
C GLU A 186 -3.92 3.57 -18.91
N ASP A 187 -4.03 2.46 -19.64
CA ASP A 187 -4.91 1.35 -19.25
C ASP A 187 -4.54 0.79 -17.86
N PHE A 188 -3.25 0.73 -17.53
CA PHE A 188 -2.79 0.24 -16.22
C PHE A 188 -3.18 1.17 -15.06
N GLU A 189 -3.24 2.49 -15.29
CA GLU A 189 -3.68 3.48 -14.29
C GLU A 189 -5.20 3.39 -14.08
N THR A 190 -5.93 3.03 -15.14
CA THR A 190 -7.37 2.80 -15.08
C THR A 190 -7.69 1.54 -14.27
N ASP A 191 -6.93 0.46 -14.49
CA ASP A 191 -7.01 -0.78 -13.69
C ASP A 191 -6.74 -0.48 -12.21
N GLU A 192 -5.62 0.21 -11.91
CA GLU A 192 -5.26 0.55 -10.53
C GLU A 192 -6.31 1.44 -9.85
N ALA A 193 -6.87 2.42 -10.58
CA ALA A 193 -7.94 3.26 -10.08
C ALA A 193 -9.22 2.47 -9.79
N LEU A 194 -9.60 1.52 -10.66
CA LEU A 194 -10.76 0.66 -10.43
C LEU A 194 -10.57 -0.22 -9.20
N ASP A 195 -9.41 -0.88 -9.07
CA ASP A 195 -9.06 -1.69 -7.90
C ASP A 195 -9.11 -0.87 -6.62
N HIS A 196 -8.55 0.35 -6.65
CA HIS A 196 -8.57 1.26 -5.53
C HIS A 196 -10.00 1.66 -5.14
N LEU A 197 -10.82 2.09 -6.09
CA LEU A 197 -12.20 2.52 -5.86
C LEU A 197 -13.12 1.38 -5.38
N LEU A 198 -12.87 0.15 -5.83
CA LEU A 198 -13.54 -1.05 -5.32
C LEU A 198 -13.11 -1.35 -3.88
N THR A 199 -11.82 -1.21 -3.59
CA THR A 199 -11.25 -1.47 -2.25
C THR A 199 -11.75 -0.46 -1.21
N THR A 200 -11.83 0.82 -1.58
CA THR A 200 -12.36 1.88 -0.70
C THR A 200 -13.90 1.90 -0.64
N GLY A 201 -14.57 1.16 -1.52
CA GLY A 201 -16.02 1.08 -1.57
C GLY A 201 -16.70 2.29 -2.21
N ALA A 202 -15.97 3.14 -2.93
CA ALA A 202 -16.52 4.25 -3.69
C ALA A 202 -17.28 3.77 -4.95
N VAL A 203 -16.83 2.65 -5.53
CA VAL A 203 -17.44 1.99 -6.68
C VAL A 203 -17.86 0.57 -6.30
N ILE A 204 -18.94 0.08 -6.89
CA ILE A 204 -19.41 -1.30 -6.73
C ILE A 204 -19.55 -1.95 -8.10
N GLU A 205 -19.04 -3.18 -8.23
CA GLU A 205 -19.36 -4.07 -9.35
C GLU A 205 -20.68 -4.80 -9.10
N VAL A 206 -21.66 -4.63 -9.99
CA VAL A 206 -23.02 -5.19 -9.84
C VAL A 206 -23.29 -6.40 -10.74
N ASP A 207 -22.53 -6.52 -11.82
CA ASP A 207 -22.50 -7.67 -12.73
C ASP A 207 -21.11 -7.69 -13.39
N ASN A 208 -20.78 -8.77 -14.11
CA ASN A 208 -19.49 -8.91 -14.80
C ASN A 208 -19.19 -7.66 -15.63
N ASP A 209 -18.06 -7.01 -15.34
CA ASP A 209 -17.58 -5.82 -16.05
C ASP A 209 -18.56 -4.61 -15.99
N CYS A 210 -19.45 -4.54 -14.99
CA CYS A 210 -20.49 -3.52 -14.86
C CYS A 210 -20.43 -2.82 -13.50
N PHE A 211 -20.23 -1.50 -13.51
CA PHE A 211 -19.94 -0.70 -12.32
C PHE A 211 -20.96 0.41 -12.09
N ILE A 212 -21.23 0.70 -10.81
CA ILE A 212 -22.01 1.85 -10.35
C ILE A 212 -21.31 2.54 -9.17
N LEU A 213 -21.67 3.79 -8.91
CA LEU A 213 -21.25 4.49 -7.69
C LEU A 213 -22.08 4.01 -6.49
N LEU A 214 -21.43 3.92 -5.33
CA LEU A 214 -22.14 3.65 -4.08
C LEU A 214 -23.04 4.86 -3.74
N PRO A 215 -24.36 4.68 -3.56
CA PRO A 215 -25.24 5.79 -3.23
C PRO A 215 -24.87 6.36 -1.85
N SER A 216 -24.70 7.68 -1.81
CA SER A 216 -24.47 8.46 -0.58
C SER A 216 -25.68 8.44 0.36
#